data_AF-A0A401IAI5-F1
#
_entry.id   AF-A0A401IAI5-F1
#
_cell.length_a   1.000
_cell.length_b   1.000
_cell.length_c   1.000
_cell.angle_alpha   90.00
_cell.angle_beta   90.00
_cell.angle_gamma   90.00
#
_symmetry.space_group_name_H-M   'P 1'
#
loop_
_entity.id
_entity.type
_entity.pdbx_description
1 polymer ?
#
loop_
_entity_poly.entity_id
_entity_poly.type
_entity_poly.pdbx_seq_one_letter_code
_entity_poly.pdbx_strand_id
1 'polypeptide(L)'
;MTANQTKDPATIRRALERKYFPRGLEINEIRLLDEIQLHLMDAAEQTVGVERWSNAANLGYAIVAGLSVGMSPKEVEKLVSAMRVVHDNVSVAEAASHYNRSPF
;
A
#
# COMPACT_ATOMS: atom_id res chain seq x y z
N MET A 1 9.38 -25.90 13.79
CA MET A 1 9.71 -24.47 13.59
C MET A 1 10.26 -24.30 12.19
N THR A 2 9.47 -23.78 11.25
CA THR A 2 9.97 -23.34 9.94
C THR A 2 9.50 -21.91 9.77
N ALA A 3 10.39 -20.99 10.06
CA ALA A 3 10.15 -19.56 9.91
C ALA A 3 9.81 -19.28 8.45
N ASN A 4 8.61 -18.76 8.23
CA ASN A 4 8.16 -18.21 6.98
C ASN A 4 9.01 -16.95 6.74
N GLN A 5 10.18 -17.10 6.10
CA GLN A 5 10.97 -15.98 5.63
C GLN A 5 10.20 -15.33 4.49
N THR A 6 9.33 -14.37 4.80
CA THR A 6 8.87 -13.37 3.84
C THR A 6 10.10 -12.65 3.31
N LYS A 7 10.60 -13.12 2.17
CA LYS A 7 11.68 -12.48 1.44
C LYS A 7 11.24 -11.05 1.13
N ASP A 8 12.10 -10.08 1.41
CA ASP A 8 11.88 -8.68 1.09
C ASP A 8 11.36 -8.54 -0.37
N PRO A 9 10.31 -7.74 -0.62
CA PRO A 9 9.72 -7.56 -1.95
C PRO A 9 10.75 -7.23 -3.04
N ALA A 10 11.80 -6.46 -2.70
CA ALA A 10 12.86 -6.16 -3.66
C ALA A 10 13.72 -7.39 -4.00
N THR A 11 13.91 -8.30 -3.04
CA THR A 11 14.58 -9.59 -3.24
C THR A 11 13.78 -10.52 -4.15
N ILE A 12 12.45 -10.56 -3.99
CA ILE A 12 11.55 -11.33 -4.86
C ILE A 12 11.57 -10.74 -6.28
N ARG A 13 11.45 -9.42 -6.41
CA ARG A 13 11.50 -8.71 -7.70
C ARG A 13 12.78 -9.05 -8.48
N ARG A 14 13.94 -8.91 -7.85
CA ARG A 14 15.25 -9.25 -8.47
C ARG A 14 15.37 -10.72 -8.86
N ALA A 15 14.73 -11.63 -8.13
CA ALA A 15 14.71 -13.04 -8.47
C ALA A 15 13.84 -13.33 -9.71
N LEU A 16 12.67 -12.68 -9.82
CA LEU A 16 11.78 -12.78 -10.97
C LEU A 16 12.40 -12.16 -12.23
N GLU A 17 13.03 -10.98 -12.08
CA GLU A 17 13.76 -10.31 -13.16
C GLU A 17 14.83 -11.21 -13.76
N ARG A 18 15.70 -11.80 -12.94
CA ARG A 18 16.73 -12.73 -13.43
C ARG A 18 16.17 -13.99 -14.07
N LYS A 19 15.02 -14.47 -13.61
CA LYS A 19 14.41 -15.72 -14.08
C LYS A 19 13.73 -15.54 -15.43
N TYR A 20 12.96 -14.47 -15.59
CA TYR A 20 12.10 -14.27 -16.76
C TYR A 20 12.65 -13.25 -17.76
N PHE A 21 13.56 -12.37 -17.32
CA PHE A 21 14.17 -11.32 -18.14
C PHE A 21 15.71 -11.36 -18.05
N PRO A 22 16.35 -12.47 -18.47
CA PRO A 22 17.80 -12.68 -18.31
C PRO A 22 18.67 -11.69 -19.12
N ARG A 23 18.09 -10.97 -20.08
CA ARG A 23 18.77 -9.92 -20.85
C ARG A 23 18.49 -8.50 -20.31
N GLY A 24 17.77 -8.38 -19.20
CA GLY A 24 17.19 -7.12 -18.75
C GLY A 24 15.88 -6.81 -19.47
N LEU A 25 15.29 -5.67 -19.09
CA LEU A 25 14.08 -5.11 -19.68
C LEU A 25 14.41 -3.75 -20.30
N GLU A 26 13.94 -3.52 -21.51
CA GLU A 26 13.96 -2.20 -22.13
C GLU A 26 12.94 -1.26 -21.45
N ILE A 27 13.15 0.05 -21.53
CA ILE A 27 12.30 1.05 -20.85
C ILE A 27 10.81 0.87 -21.17
N ASN A 28 10.47 0.53 -22.41
CA ASN A 28 9.09 0.31 -22.83
C ASN A 28 8.49 -0.99 -22.25
N GLU A 29 9.32 -2.02 -22.06
CA GLU A 29 8.90 -3.29 -21.46
C GLU A 29 8.70 -3.14 -19.95
N ILE A 30 9.53 -2.33 -19.29
CA ILE A 30 9.33 -1.94 -17.87
C ILE A 30 7.99 -1.24 -17.71
N ARG A 31 7.71 -0.22 -18.53
CA ARG A 31 6.45 0.52 -18.47
C ARG A 31 5.23 -0.36 -18.70
N LEU A 32 5.31 -1.29 -19.66
CA LEU A 32 4.26 -2.25 -19.93
C LEU A 32 4.03 -3.18 -18.72
N LEU A 33 5.09 -3.64 -18.07
CA LEU A 33 4.98 -4.50 -16.89
C LEU A 33 4.43 -3.75 -15.67
N ASP A 34 4.78 -2.48 -15.49
CA ASP A 34 4.20 -1.62 -14.45
C ASP A 34 2.69 -1.42 -14.67
N GLU A 35 2.28 -1.21 -15.92
CA GLU A 35 0.85 -1.08 -16.30
C GLU A 35 0.09 -2.39 -16.11
N ILE A 36 0.68 -3.53 -16.50
CA ILE A 36 0.13 -4.86 -16.25
C ILE A 36 0.01 -5.11 -14.73
N GLN A 37 1.03 -4.75 -13.95
CA GLN A 37 0.99 -4.90 -12.50
C GLN A 37 -0.17 -4.09 -11.90
N LEU A 38 -0.36 -2.84 -12.33
CA LEU A 38 -1.47 -2.00 -11.88
C LEU A 38 -2.82 -2.68 -12.18
N HIS A 39 -3.03 -3.14 -13.41
CA HIS A 39 -4.27 -3.82 -13.79
C HIS A 39 -4.47 -5.18 -13.11
N LEU A 40 -3.40 -5.93 -12.84
CA LEU A 40 -3.48 -7.18 -12.08
C LEU A 40 -3.78 -6.91 -10.61
N MET A 41 -3.29 -5.81 -10.04
CA MET A 41 -3.65 -5.39 -8.70
C MET A 41 -5.13 -4.99 -8.66
N ASP A 42 -5.60 -4.18 -9.60
CA ASP A 42 -7.02 -3.81 -9.71
C ASP A 42 -7.92 -5.04 -9.91
N ALA A 43 -7.52 -5.98 -10.77
CA ALA A 43 -8.28 -7.21 -11.02
C ALA A 43 -8.24 -8.18 -9.84
N ALA A 44 -7.10 -8.28 -9.13
CA ALA A 44 -7.00 -9.05 -7.89
C ALA A 44 -7.88 -8.42 -6.79
N GLU A 45 -7.97 -7.10 -6.74
CA GLU A 45 -8.89 -6.39 -5.83
C GLU A 45 -10.35 -6.65 -6.16
N GLN A 46 -10.72 -6.78 -7.44
CA GLN A 46 -12.10 -7.08 -7.85
C GLN A 46 -12.50 -8.55 -7.69
N THR A 47 -11.56 -9.50 -7.79
CA THR A 47 -11.84 -10.95 -7.75
C THR A 47 -11.86 -11.54 -6.35
N VAL A 48 -11.12 -10.93 -5.41
CA VAL A 48 -11.16 -11.28 -4.00
C VAL A 48 -12.21 -10.38 -3.36
N GLY A 49 -13.48 -10.79 -3.34
CA GLY A 49 -14.65 -10.05 -2.85
C GLY A 49 -14.66 -9.69 -1.35
N VAL A 50 -13.52 -9.27 -0.82
CA VAL A 50 -13.38 -8.49 0.39
C VAL A 50 -13.33 -7.05 -0.10
N GLU A 51 -14.27 -6.19 0.30
CA GLU A 51 -14.07 -4.74 0.19
C GLU A 51 -12.77 -4.38 0.92
N ARG A 52 -11.64 -4.45 0.22
CA ARG A 52 -10.36 -4.08 0.78
C ARG A 52 -10.39 -2.56 0.83
N TRP A 53 -10.31 -2.02 2.03
CA TRP A 53 -10.32 -0.58 2.26
C TRP A 53 -9.40 0.13 1.26
N SER A 54 -9.98 1.01 0.44
CA SER A 54 -9.19 1.86 -0.45
C SER A 54 -8.37 2.82 0.41
N ASN A 55 -7.04 2.76 0.28
CA ASN A 55 -6.15 3.71 0.95
C ASN A 55 -6.48 5.16 0.58
N ALA A 56 -6.92 5.40 -0.65
CA ALA A 56 -7.38 6.72 -1.09
C ALA A 56 -8.67 7.14 -0.36
N ALA A 57 -9.63 6.23 -0.20
CA ALA A 57 -10.85 6.50 0.57
C ALA A 57 -10.55 6.74 2.06
N ASN A 58 -9.63 5.98 2.66
CA ASN A 58 -9.20 6.16 4.04
C ASN A 58 -8.56 7.55 4.26
N LEU A 59 -7.64 7.96 3.39
CA LEU A 59 -7.09 9.32 3.42
C LEU A 59 -8.17 10.39 3.23
N GLY A 60 -9.15 10.14 2.36
CA GLY A 60 -10.33 11.00 2.19
C GLY A 60 -11.14 11.16 3.48
N TYR A 61 -11.41 10.07 4.20
CA TYR A 61 -12.09 10.12 5.50
C TYR A 61 -11.30 10.91 6.54
N ALA A 62 -9.97 10.76 6.59
CA ALA A 62 -9.12 11.51 7.49
C ALA A 62 -9.14 13.03 7.19
N ILE A 63 -9.16 13.42 5.91
CA ILE A 63 -9.30 14.82 5.50
C ILE A 63 -10.64 15.38 5.98
N VAL A 64 -11.74 14.68 5.71
CA VAL A 64 -13.09 15.13 6.10
C VAL A 64 -13.22 15.22 7.61
N ALA A 65 -12.75 14.21 8.35
CA ALA A 65 -12.77 14.20 9.81
C ALA A 65 -11.92 15.34 10.38
N GLY A 66 -10.69 15.54 9.90
CA GLY A 66 -9.79 16.59 10.37
C GLY A 66 -10.37 17.99 10.18
N LEU A 67 -10.92 18.27 9.00
CA LEU A 67 -11.61 19.54 8.74
C LEU A 67 -12.83 19.72 9.65
N SER A 68 -13.60 18.65 9.89
CA SER A 68 -14.81 18.72 10.72
C SER A 68 -14.54 19.06 12.19
N VAL A 69 -13.34 18.70 12.69
CA VAL A 69 -12.90 19.04 14.06
C VAL A 69 -12.07 20.32 14.12
N GLY A 70 -12.02 21.08 13.02
CA GLY A 70 -11.41 22.41 12.97
C GLY A 70 -9.91 22.45 12.67
N MET A 71 -9.32 21.37 12.17
CA MET A 71 -7.92 21.40 11.72
C MET A 71 -7.76 22.36 10.53
N SER A 72 -6.67 23.12 10.52
CA SER A 72 -6.30 23.96 9.38
C SER A 72 -5.87 23.11 8.18
N PRO A 73 -5.94 23.63 6.94
CA PRO A 73 -5.50 22.90 5.75
C PRO A 73 -4.06 22.37 5.85
N LYS A 74 -3.15 23.13 6.48
CA LYS A 74 -1.75 22.73 6.67
C LYS A 74 -1.61 21.56 7.66
N GLU A 75 -2.45 21.51 8.69
CA GLU A 75 -2.48 20.39 9.64
C GLU A 75 -3.05 19.13 9.00
N VAL A 76 -4.08 19.28 8.16
CA VAL A 76 -4.65 18.16 7.39
C VAL A 76 -3.63 17.61 6.38
N GLU A 77 -2.91 18.48 5.67
CA GLU A 77 -1.81 18.06 4.78
C GLU A 77 -0.73 17.27 5.53
N LYS A 78 -0.35 17.74 6.72
CA LYS A 78 0.60 17.04 7.60
C LYS A 78 0.06 15.67 8.05
N LEU A 79 -1.23 15.59 8.42
CA LEU A 79 -1.87 14.33 8.80
C LEU A 79 -1.87 13.32 7.64
N VAL A 80 -2.31 13.74 6.45
CA VAL A 80 -2.35 12.90 5.24
C VAL A 80 -0.96 12.40 4.87
N SER A 81 0.05 13.27 4.95
CA SER A 81 1.44 12.88 4.67
C SER A 81 1.95 11.84 5.67
N ALA A 82 1.65 12.00 6.97
CA ALA A 82 2.01 11.01 7.99
C ALA A 82 1.30 9.67 7.76
N MET A 83 0.01 9.70 7.41
CA MET A 83 -0.76 8.49 7.12
C MET A 83 -0.22 7.71 5.92
N ARG A 84 0.25 8.40 4.86
CA ARG A 84 0.93 7.73 3.73
C ARG A 84 2.16 6.95 4.20
N VAL A 85 3.02 7.58 5.00
CA VAL A 85 4.19 6.92 5.57
C VAL A 85 3.79 5.72 6.42
N VAL A 86 2.74 5.84 7.23
CA VAL A 86 2.24 4.70 8.04
C VAL A 86 1.73 3.58 7.15
N HIS A 87 0.95 3.87 6.11
CA HIS A 87 0.44 2.84 5.18
C HIS A 87 1.57 2.07 4.48
N ASP A 88 2.67 2.73 4.15
CA ASP A 88 3.81 2.09 3.49
C ASP A 88 4.62 1.18 4.44
N ASN A 89 4.55 1.43 5.75
CA ASN A 89 5.44 0.79 6.74
C ASN A 89 4.72 -0.10 7.76
N VAL A 90 3.41 0.04 7.93
CA VAL A 90 2.61 -0.65 8.97
C VAL A 90 1.57 -1.54 8.30
N SER A 91 1.55 -2.81 8.68
CA SER A 91 0.55 -3.75 8.15
C SER A 91 -0.85 -3.45 8.68
N VAL A 92 -1.89 -3.86 7.93
CA VAL A 92 -3.30 -3.71 8.35
C VAL A 92 -3.56 -4.34 9.72
N ALA A 93 -2.99 -5.52 9.99
CA ALA A 93 -3.16 -6.21 11.27
C ALA A 93 -2.51 -5.45 12.43
N GLU A 94 -1.35 -4.84 12.21
CA GLU A 94 -0.65 -4.03 13.20
C GLU A 94 -1.41 -2.74 13.50
N ALA A 95 -1.88 -2.03 12.46
CA ALA A 95 -2.73 -0.85 12.62
C ALA A 95 -4.02 -1.16 13.39
N ALA A 96 -4.70 -2.27 13.08
CA ALA A 96 -5.88 -2.72 13.82
C ALA A 96 -5.56 -3.04 15.29
N SER A 97 -4.39 -3.66 15.55
CA SER A 97 -3.94 -3.90 16.93
C SER A 97 -3.68 -2.62 17.70
N HIS A 98 -3.25 -1.54 17.06
CA HIS A 98 -3.08 -0.24 17.70
C HIS A 98 -4.43 0.35 18.13
N TYR A 99 -5.45 0.30 17.28
CA TYR A 99 -6.80 0.75 17.61
C TYR A 99 -7.40 -0.06 18.76
N ASN A 100 -7.33 -1.39 18.70
CA ASN A 100 -7.91 -2.26 19.74
C ASN A 100 -7.29 -2.11 21.13
N ARG A 101 -6.08 -1.54 21.22
CA ARG A 101 -5.37 -1.26 22.48
C ARG A 101 -5.46 0.20 22.90
N SER A 102 -6.10 1.03 22.08
CA SER A 102 -6.23 2.46 22.29
C SER A 102 -7.42 2.77 23.19
N PRO A 103 -7.37 3.87 23.98
CA PRO A 103 -8.53 4.36 24.72
C PRO A 103 -9.54 5.13 23.84
N PHE A 104 -9.25 5.27 22.54
CA PHE A 104 -10.09 5.84 21.49
C PHE A 104 -10.71 4.75 20.62
#